data_AF-A0A1U7ZCQ7-F1
#
_entry.id   AF-A0A1U7ZCQ7-F1
#
_cell.length_a   1.000
_cell.length_b   1.000
_cell.length_c   1.000
_cell.angle_alpha   90.00
_cell.angle_beta   90.00
_cell.angle_gamma   90.00
#
_symmetry.space_group_name_H-M   'P 1'
#
loop_
_entity.id
_entity.type
_entity.pdbx_description
1 polymer ?
#
loop_
_entity_poly.entity_id
_entity_poly.type
_entity_poly.pdbx_seq_one_letter_code
_entity_poly.pdbx_strand_id
1 'polypeptide(L)'
;MVTNQQDSSEMFNQMVEDGFGVDVIPLLNVSSNILPKVIDYCRKHVEFDSKEKMDDPNEAHEEIRNWDSEYINVGVDELYHLIMAANYLHIKGLLNLTCQNVARIP
;
A
#
# COMPACT_ATOMS: atom_id res chain seq x y z
N MET A 1 10.06 30.92 1.03
CA MET A 1 9.18 29.75 0.82
C MET A 1 9.10 29.46 -0.67
N VAL A 2 10.13 28.83 -1.24
CA VAL A 2 10.07 28.29 -2.60
C VAL A 2 11.11 27.16 -2.64
N THR A 3 10.69 25.89 -2.76
CA THR A 3 11.47 24.74 -3.31
C THR A 3 10.67 23.44 -3.19
N ASN A 4 9.45 23.34 -3.73
CA ASN A 4 8.77 22.03 -3.86
C ASN A 4 8.43 21.68 -5.33
N GLN A 5 9.01 22.41 -6.29
CA GLN A 5 8.78 22.15 -7.71
C GLN A 5 10.07 21.86 -8.50
N GLN A 6 11.24 22.00 -7.88
CA GLN A 6 12.53 21.67 -8.48
C GLN A 6 12.85 20.16 -8.36
N ASP A 7 12.57 19.57 -7.20
CA ASP A 7 12.97 18.19 -6.88
C ASP A 7 12.27 17.11 -7.75
N SER A 8 10.99 17.31 -8.12
CA SER A 8 10.29 16.37 -9.01
C SER A 8 10.88 16.33 -10.43
N SER A 9 11.46 17.43 -10.90
CA SER A 9 12.11 17.49 -12.21
C SER A 9 13.49 16.85 -12.19
N GLU A 10 14.22 16.96 -11.08
CA GLU A 10 15.54 16.35 -10.92
C GLU A 10 15.44 14.83 -10.80
N MET A 11 14.45 14.31 -10.06
CA MET A 11 14.18 12.88 -9.98
C MET A 11 13.85 12.27 -11.35
N PHE A 12 13.04 12.97 -12.16
CA PHE A 12 12.73 12.53 -13.52
C PHE A 12 13.96 12.57 -14.44
N ASN A 13 14.80 13.59 -14.32
CA ASN A 13 16.04 13.68 -15.10
C ASN A 13 17.03 12.57 -14.69
N GLN A 14 17.17 12.29 -13.39
CA GLN A 14 17.97 11.17 -12.89
C GLN A 14 17.43 9.82 -13.37
N MET A 15 16.11 9.61 -13.44
CA MET A 15 15.52 8.39 -14.01
C MET A 15 15.97 8.14 -15.46
N VAL A 16 15.96 9.20 -16.27
CA VAL A 16 16.38 9.14 -17.68
C VAL A 16 17.90 8.91 -17.79
N GLU A 17 18.69 9.56 -16.93
CA GLU A 17 20.15 9.44 -16.91
C GLU A 17 20.64 8.06 -16.42
N ASP A 18 19.97 7.48 -15.42
CA ASP A 18 20.29 6.16 -14.84
C ASP A 18 19.78 4.99 -15.71
N GLY A 19 19.13 5.27 -16.84
CA GLY A 19 18.66 4.24 -17.78
C GLY A 19 17.46 3.44 -17.26
N PHE A 20 16.73 3.96 -16.27
CA PHE A 20 15.42 3.43 -15.90
C PHE A 20 14.45 3.75 -17.04
N GLY A 21 14.30 2.81 -17.98
CA GLY A 21 13.30 2.90 -19.03
C GLY A 21 11.90 3.08 -18.44
N VAL A 22 10.94 3.44 -19.31
CA VAL A 22 9.51 3.66 -18.97
C VAL A 22 8.84 2.51 -18.20
N ASP A 23 9.51 1.36 -18.08
CA ASP A 23 9.10 0.16 -17.38
C ASP A 23 9.48 0.13 -15.89
N VAL A 24 10.33 1.04 -15.40
CA VAL A 24 10.78 1.07 -14.00
C VAL A 24 10.35 2.38 -13.33
N ILE A 25 9.45 2.27 -12.35
CA ILE A 25 9.00 3.39 -11.53
C ILE A 25 9.76 3.32 -10.19
N PRO A 26 10.74 4.20 -9.92
CA PRO A 26 11.45 4.18 -8.65
C PRO A 26 10.55 4.67 -7.51
N LEU A 27 10.45 3.85 -6.47
CA LEU A 27 9.74 4.18 -5.24
C LEU A 27 10.74 4.51 -4.15
N LEU A 28 11.12 5.79 -4.04
CA LEU A 28 12.16 6.23 -3.11
C LEU A 28 11.71 6.23 -1.64
N ASN A 29 10.39 6.28 -1.39
CA ASN A 29 9.82 6.42 -0.05
C ASN A 29 9.16 5.13 0.48
N VAL A 30 9.37 3.99 -0.18
CA VAL A 30 8.83 2.70 0.23
C VAL A 30 9.98 1.70 0.37
N SER A 31 10.18 1.20 1.58
CA SER A 31 11.21 0.19 1.85
C SER A 31 10.96 -1.10 1.05
N SER A 32 12.02 -1.76 0.61
CA SER A 32 11.95 -2.95 -0.24
C SER A 32 11.21 -4.14 0.41
N ASN A 33 11.18 -4.21 1.74
CA ASN A 33 10.43 -5.21 2.51
C ASN A 33 8.93 -4.86 2.67
N ILE A 34 8.53 -3.62 2.41
CA ILE A 34 7.15 -3.13 2.58
C ILE A 34 6.37 -3.19 1.26
N LEU A 35 7.02 -2.90 0.14
CA LEU A 35 6.39 -2.94 -1.17
C LEU A 35 5.73 -4.30 -1.49
N PRO A 36 6.36 -5.48 -1.22
CA PRO A 36 5.72 -6.77 -1.43
C PRO A 36 4.43 -6.92 -0.64
N LYS A 37 4.38 -6.44 0.61
CA LYS A 37 3.18 -6.49 1.45
C LYS A 37 2.06 -5.65 0.87
N VAL A 38 2.38 -4.42 0.44
CA VAL A 38 1.43 -3.54 -0.24
C VAL A 38 0.85 -4.22 -1.50
N ILE A 39 1.69 -4.89 -2.29
CA ILE A 39 1.26 -5.64 -3.48
C ILE A 39 0.34 -6.80 -3.10
N ASP A 40 0.67 -7.56 -2.05
CA ASP A 40 -0.14 -8.67 -1.57
C ASP A 40 -1.52 -8.22 -1.10
N TYR A 41 -1.61 -7.10 -0.38
CA TYR A 41 -2.87 -6.45 -0.04
C TYR A 41 -3.69 -6.13 -1.29
N CYS A 42 -3.10 -5.43 -2.26
CA CYS A 42 -3.81 -5.07 -3.48
C CYS A 42 -4.32 -6.30 -4.25
N ARG A 43 -3.52 -7.37 -4.33
CA ARG A 43 -3.92 -8.62 -5.00
C ARG A 43 -5.12 -9.27 -4.31
N LYS A 44 -5.07 -9.41 -2.98
CA LYS A 44 -6.16 -10.04 -2.22
C LYS A 44 -7.48 -9.27 -2.40
N HIS A 45 -7.46 -7.93 -2.37
CA HIS A 45 -8.68 -7.14 -2.51
C HIS A 45 -9.22 -7.11 -3.95
N VAL A 46 -8.35 -7.20 -4.97
CA VAL A 46 -8.80 -7.37 -6.37
C VAL A 46 -9.45 -8.75 -6.59
N GLU A 47 -8.89 -9.80 -6.01
CA GLU A 47 -9.50 -11.14 -6.04
C GLU A 47 -10.85 -11.15 -5.32
N PHE A 48 -10.94 -10.47 -4.17
CA PHE A 48 -12.17 -10.33 -3.40
C PHE A 48 -13.27 -9.59 -4.17
N ASP A 49 -12.96 -8.43 -4.75
CA ASP A 49 -13.90 -7.64 -5.58
C ASP A 49 -14.42 -8.43 -6.79
N SER A 50 -13.64 -9.42 -7.25
CA SER A 50 -14.03 -10.33 -8.33
C SER A 50 -14.98 -11.43 -7.83
N LYS A 51 -14.77 -11.94 -6.61
CA LYS A 51 -15.61 -12.98 -5.97
C LYS A 51 -16.95 -12.46 -5.43
N GLU A 52 -17.00 -11.23 -4.92
CA GLU A 52 -18.25 -10.61 -4.42
C GLU A 52 -19.42 -10.67 -5.43
N LYS A 53 -19.09 -10.81 -6.72
CA LYS A 53 -20.08 -10.82 -7.78
C LYS A 53 -20.80 -12.15 -7.97
N MET A 54 -20.40 -13.26 -7.30
CA MET A 54 -20.90 -14.60 -7.73
C MET A 54 -21.28 -15.70 -6.72
N ASP A 55 -20.98 -15.72 -5.41
CA ASP A 55 -21.31 -16.91 -4.58
C ASP A 55 -22.21 -16.66 -3.34
N ASP A 56 -21.77 -15.89 -2.34
CA ASP A 56 -22.60 -15.40 -1.22
C ASP A 56 -21.89 -14.16 -0.64
N PRO A 57 -22.50 -12.95 -0.72
CA PRO A 57 -21.84 -11.72 -0.29
C PRO A 57 -21.42 -11.73 1.19
N ASN A 58 -22.20 -12.38 2.07
CA ASN A 58 -21.93 -12.33 3.51
C ASN A 58 -20.71 -13.17 3.89
N GLU A 59 -20.59 -14.37 3.34
CA GLU A 59 -19.44 -15.25 3.58
C GLU A 59 -18.15 -14.64 3.02
N ALA A 60 -18.23 -14.04 1.83
CA ALA A 60 -17.10 -13.35 1.22
C ALA A 60 -16.63 -12.17 2.11
N HIS A 61 -17.56 -11.35 2.62
CA HIS A 61 -17.23 -10.24 3.52
C HIS A 61 -16.57 -10.70 4.83
N GLU A 62 -16.95 -11.85 5.37
CA GLU A 62 -16.26 -12.42 6.53
C GLU A 62 -14.86 -12.91 6.19
N GLU A 63 -14.67 -13.56 5.03
CA GLU A 63 -13.35 -14.03 4.56
C GLU A 63 -12.35 -12.86 4.48
N ILE A 64 -12.73 -11.76 3.80
CA ILE A 64 -11.84 -10.62 3.63
C ILE A 64 -11.55 -9.91 4.95
N ARG A 65 -12.54 -9.80 5.85
CA ARG A 65 -12.36 -9.18 7.16
C ARG A 65 -11.41 -9.97 8.05
N ASN A 66 -11.51 -11.29 8.03
CA ASN A 66 -10.60 -12.15 8.79
C ASN A 66 -9.18 -12.05 8.24
N TRP A 67 -9.05 -12.10 6.91
CA TRP A 67 -7.76 -11.92 6.25
C TRP A 67 -7.13 -10.56 6.57
N ASP A 68 -7.90 -9.47 6.50
CA ASP A 68 -7.44 -8.12 6.83
C ASP A 68 -6.93 -8.03 8.27
N SER A 69 -7.62 -8.69 9.21
CA SER A 69 -7.22 -8.71 10.61
C SER A 69 -5.91 -9.45 10.85
N GLU A 70 -5.69 -10.56 10.15
CA GLU A 70 -4.43 -11.32 10.24
C GLU A 70 -3.30 -10.60 9.52
N TYR A 71 -3.56 -10.06 8.34
CA TYR A 71 -2.61 -9.33 7.51
C TYR A 71 -2.02 -8.11 8.24
N ILE A 72 -2.86 -7.35 8.97
CA ILE A 72 -2.43 -6.15 9.69
C ILE A 72 -1.87 -6.43 11.10
N ASN A 73 -1.85 -7.69 11.53
CA ASN A 73 -1.29 -8.09 12.82
C ASN A 73 0.24 -8.15 12.76
N VAL A 74 0.87 -6.98 12.66
CA VAL A 74 2.30 -6.79 12.48
C VAL A 74 2.88 -5.93 13.61
N GLY A 75 4.21 -5.88 13.74
CA GLY A 75 4.87 -5.02 14.72
C GLY A 75 4.67 -3.53 14.43
N VAL A 76 4.79 -2.67 15.44
CA VAL A 76 4.58 -1.20 15.35
C VAL A 76 5.46 -0.56 14.27
N ASP A 77 6.72 -0.98 14.15
CA ASP A 77 7.64 -0.47 13.13
C ASP A 77 7.16 -0.80 11.71
N GLU A 78 6.65 -2.02 11.51
CA GLU A 78 6.14 -2.45 10.21
C GLU A 78 4.82 -1.74 9.88
N LEU A 79 3.94 -1.61 10.88
CA LEU A 79 2.68 -0.87 10.76
C LEU A 79 2.92 0.59 10.37
N TYR A 80 3.91 1.26 10.98
CA TYR A 80 4.31 2.62 10.64
C TYR A 80 4.72 2.75 9.16
N HIS A 81 5.56 1.82 8.67
CA HIS A 81 5.96 1.85 7.27
C HIS A 81 4.81 1.50 6.32
N LEU A 82 3.88 0.62 6.70
CA LEU A 82 2.68 0.35 5.93
C LEU A 82 1.76 1.58 5.83
N ILE A 83 1.60 2.36 6.91
CA ILE A 83 0.85 3.62 6.90
C ILE A 83 1.48 4.61 5.91
N MET A 84 2.80 4.79 6.01
CA MET A 84 3.54 5.70 5.14
C MET A 84 3.44 5.29 3.66
N ALA A 85 3.61 4.00 3.37
CA ALA A 85 3.49 3.47 2.01
C ALA A 85 2.07 3.60 1.46
N ALA A 86 1.04 3.27 2.26
CA ALA A 86 -0.37 3.39 1.86
C ALA A 86 -0.76 4.85 1.56
N ASN A 87 -0.28 5.79 2.37
CA ASN A 87 -0.48 7.22 2.15
C ASN A 87 0.25 7.71 0.87
N TYR A 88 1.50 7.31 0.68
CA TYR A 88 2.31 7.70 -0.48
C TYR A 88 1.76 7.15 -1.80
N LEU A 89 1.27 5.90 -1.79
CA LEU A 89 0.71 5.22 -2.97
C LEU A 89 -0.80 5.46 -3.14
N HIS A 90 -1.43 6.26 -2.27
CA HIS A 90 -2.86 6.57 -2.27
C HIS A 90 -3.79 5.34 -2.20
N ILE A 91 -3.40 4.31 -1.45
CA ILE A 91 -4.19 3.08 -1.29
C ILE A 91 -5.12 3.24 -0.09
N LYS A 92 -6.32 3.80 -0.33
CA LYS A 92 -7.30 4.15 0.71
C LYS A 92 -7.69 2.97 1.61
N GLY A 93 -7.89 1.78 1.04
CA GLY A 93 -8.26 0.58 1.80
C GLY A 93 -7.21 0.23 2.85
N LEU A 94 -5.94 0.15 2.43
CA LEU A 94 -4.81 -0.15 3.31
C LEU A 94 -4.59 0.95 4.35
N LEU A 95 -4.73 2.23 3.96
CA LEU A 95 -4.62 3.34 4.89
C LEU A 95 -5.71 3.28 5.97
N ASN A 96 -6.94 2.95 5.61
CA ASN A 96 -8.01 2.79 6.58
C ASN A 96 -7.77 1.59 7.51
N LEU A 97 -7.33 0.46 6.97
CA LEU A 97 -7.03 -0.75 7.74
C LEU A 97 -5.93 -0.49 8.78
N THR A 98 -4.84 0.17 8.37
CA THR A 98 -3.73 0.52 9.26
C THR A 98 -4.18 1.50 10.35
N CYS A 99 -4.94 2.55 10.02
CA CYS A 99 -5.51 3.48 11.01
C CYS A 99 -6.44 2.80 12.02
N GLN A 100 -7.27 1.87 11.57
CA GLN A 100 -8.13 1.08 12.47
C GLN A 100 -7.31 0.21 13.42
N ASN A 101 -6.21 -0.37 12.94
CA ASN A 101 -5.32 -1.16 13.80
C ASN A 101 -4.66 -0.27 14.87
N VAL A 102 -4.12 0.89 14.48
CA VAL A 102 -3.54 1.87 15.42
C VAL A 102 -4.54 2.28 16.50
N ALA A 103 -5.79 2.53 16.14
CA ALA A 103 -6.84 2.93 17.09
C ALA A 103 -7.21 1.83 18.12
N ARG A 104 -6.80 0.57 17.88
CA ARG A 104 -7.02 -0.57 18.79
C ARG A 104 -5.83 -0.82 19.72
N ILE A 105 -4.68 -0.19 19.45
CA ILE A 105 -3.52 -0.27 20.33
C ILE A 105 -3.82 0.58 21.57
N PRO A 106 -3.76 0.01 22.78
CA PRO A 106 -4.12 0.70 24.03
C PRO A 106 -3.15 1.84 24.39
#